data_AF-A0A1I0XEQ6-F1
#
_entry.id   AF-A0A1I0XEQ6-F1
#
_cell.length_a   1.000
_cell.length_b   1.000
_cell.length_c   1.000
_cell.angle_alpha   90.00
_cell.angle_beta   90.00
_cell.angle_gamma   90.00
#
_symmetry.space_group_name_H-M   'P 1'
#
loop_
_entity.id
_entity.type
_entity.pdbx_description
1 polymer ?
#
loop_
_entity_poly.entity_id
_entity_poly.type
_entity_poly.pdbx_seq_one_letter_code
_entity_poly.pdbx_strand_id
1 'polypeptide(L)'
;MNYSELIERALGGESVNKKAKEWGIPQPTLDRYVKGKTLPDFEAALTMANAAGIGIEQAVKMLAKEERLRKQNAKKIAAAEKIKTNFNALASYVRARFSYS
;
A
#
# COMPACT_ATOMS: atom_id res chain seq x y z
N MET A 1 13.55 4.50 -8.82
CA MET A 1 12.79 3.25 -8.90
C MET A 1 11.84 3.16 -7.69
N ASN A 2 10.53 3.09 -7.92
CA ASN A 2 9.48 2.96 -6.89
C ASN A 2 8.95 1.49 -6.81
N TYR A 3 8.11 1.17 -5.82
CA TYR A 3 7.58 -0.19 -5.64
C TYR A 3 6.71 -0.65 -6.82
N SER A 4 5.95 0.24 -7.45
CA SER A 4 5.15 -0.08 -8.64
C SER A 4 6.05 -0.43 -9.83
N GLU A 5 7.13 0.32 -10.05
CA GLU A 5 8.12 0.07 -11.10
C GLU A 5 8.88 -1.24 -10.89
N LEU A 6 9.15 -1.63 -9.62
CA LEU A 6 9.67 -2.96 -9.29
C LEU A 6 8.74 -4.06 -9.80
N ILE A 7 7.45 -3.95 -9.46
CA ILE A 7 6.45 -4.95 -9.86
C ILE A 7 6.28 -4.98 -11.37
N GLU A 8 6.16 -3.82 -12.02
CA GLU A 8 6.00 -3.75 -13.48
C GLU A 8 7.17 -4.39 -14.20
N ARG A 9 8.41 -4.13 -13.74
CA ARG A 9 9.59 -4.81 -14.28
C ARG A 9 9.61 -6.30 -13.99
N ALA A 10 9.21 -6.71 -12.79
CA ALA A 10 9.12 -8.12 -12.43
C ALA A 10 8.08 -8.86 -13.28
N LEU A 11 6.94 -8.21 -13.59
CA LEU A 11 5.90 -8.78 -14.45
C LEU A 11 6.33 -8.84 -15.92
N GLY A 12 7.15 -7.91 -16.40
CA GLY A 12 7.71 -7.93 -17.75
C GLY A 12 6.64 -7.88 -18.86
N GLY A 13 5.46 -7.31 -18.58
CA GLY A 13 4.32 -7.28 -19.49
C GLY A 13 3.49 -8.57 -19.53
N GLU A 14 3.83 -9.58 -18.73
CA GLU A 14 3.05 -10.81 -18.63
C GLU A 14 1.82 -10.65 -17.73
N SER A 15 0.83 -11.52 -17.93
CA SER A 15 -0.35 -11.52 -17.08
C SER A 15 -0.01 -11.97 -15.65
N VAL A 16 -0.67 -11.34 -14.68
CA VAL A 16 -0.55 -11.71 -13.25
C VAL A 16 -0.80 -13.20 -13.03
N ASN A 17 -1.73 -13.81 -13.76
CA ASN A 17 -2.01 -15.24 -13.64
C ASN A 17 -0.84 -16.10 -14.11
N LYS A 18 -0.18 -15.74 -15.21
CA LYS A 18 1.01 -16.45 -15.70
C LYS A 18 2.15 -16.37 -14.67
N LYS A 19 2.45 -15.17 -14.18
CA LYS A 19 3.49 -14.95 -13.17
C LYS A 19 3.19 -15.61 -11.83
N ALA A 20 1.93 -15.60 -11.40
CA ALA A 20 1.49 -16.28 -10.19
C ALA A 20 1.83 -17.78 -10.24
N LYS A 21 1.55 -18.43 -11.38
CA LYS A 21 1.89 -19.85 -11.58
C LYS A 21 3.39 -20.10 -11.64
N GLU A 22 4.13 -19.24 -12.34
CA GLU A 22 5.59 -19.33 -12.46
C GLU A 22 6.29 -19.19 -11.10
N TRP A 23 5.82 -18.26 -10.27
CA TRP A 23 6.42 -17.93 -8.98
C TRP A 23 5.89 -18.77 -7.82
N GLY A 24 4.92 -19.65 -8.08
CA GLY A 24 4.26 -20.43 -7.02
C GLY A 24 3.45 -19.58 -6.04
N ILE A 25 3.15 -18.32 -6.36
CA ILE A 25 2.40 -17.40 -5.51
C ILE A 25 0.91 -17.52 -5.88
N PRO A 26 -0.01 -17.66 -4.91
CA PRO A 26 -1.44 -17.63 -5.22
C PRO A 26 -1.82 -16.36 -5.99
N GLN A 27 -2.54 -16.51 -7.10
CA GLN A 27 -2.93 -15.38 -7.94
C GLN A 27 -3.60 -14.22 -7.16
N PRO A 28 -4.51 -14.45 -6.19
CA PRO A 28 -5.09 -13.36 -5.41
C PRO A 28 -4.06 -12.61 -4.57
N THR A 29 -3.02 -13.30 -4.11
CA THR A 29 -1.93 -12.72 -3.33
C THR A 29 -1.06 -11.84 -4.22
N LEU A 30 -0.66 -12.35 -5.39
CA LEU A 30 0.12 -11.55 -6.35
C LEU A 30 -0.68 -10.33 -6.83
N ASP A 31 -1.98 -10.48 -7.10
CA ASP A 31 -2.86 -9.36 -7.48
C ASP A 31 -2.92 -8.26 -6.39
N ARG A 32 -2.91 -8.64 -5.11
CA ARG A 32 -2.86 -7.66 -4.00
C ARG A 32 -1.53 -6.93 -3.93
N TYR A 33 -0.41 -7.61 -4.24
CA TYR A 33 0.90 -6.96 -4.35
C TYR A 33 0.92 -5.96 -5.50
N VAL A 34 0.48 -6.37 -6.68
CA VAL A 34 0.41 -5.52 -7.88
C VAL A 34 -0.44 -4.28 -7.64
N LYS A 35 -1.59 -4.44 -6.97
CA LYS A 35 -2.49 -3.32 -6.62
C LYS A 35 -2.00 -2.48 -5.45
N GLY A 36 -0.84 -2.79 -4.86
CA GLY A 36 -0.31 -2.10 -3.69
C GLY A 36 -1.14 -2.25 -2.41
N LYS A 37 -2.09 -3.21 -2.37
CA LYS A 37 -2.94 -3.46 -1.19
C LYS A 37 -2.14 -4.08 -0.05
N THR A 38 -1.19 -4.94 -0.37
CA THR A 38 -0.28 -5.59 0.58
C THR A 38 1.15 -5.48 0.07
N LEU A 39 2.14 -5.52 0.98
CA LEU A 39 3.53 -5.68 0.58
C LEU A 39 3.87 -7.18 0.45
N PRO A 40 4.75 -7.57 -0.47
CA PRO A 40 5.28 -8.91 -0.55
C PRO A 40 6.05 -9.25 0.73
N ASP A 41 6.01 -10.53 1.10
CA ASP A 41 6.92 -11.08 2.09
C ASP A 41 8.36 -11.15 1.53
N PHE A 42 9.32 -11.59 2.34
CA PHE A 42 10.72 -11.63 1.94
C PHE A 42 10.98 -12.58 0.77
N GLU A 43 10.25 -13.68 0.68
CA GLU A 43 10.41 -14.67 -0.38
C GLU A 43 9.86 -14.14 -1.72
N ALA A 44 8.64 -13.59 -1.71
CA ALA A 44 8.07 -12.93 -2.88
C ALA A 44 8.88 -11.70 -3.30
N ALA A 45 9.44 -10.95 -2.35
CA ALA A 45 10.33 -9.84 -2.64
C ALA A 45 11.61 -10.27 -3.35
N LEU A 46 12.23 -11.37 -2.91
CA LEU A 46 13.40 -11.96 -3.58
C LEU A 46 13.04 -12.42 -5.00
N THR A 47 11.92 -13.12 -5.17
CA THR A 47 11.43 -13.57 -6.48
C THR A 47 11.19 -12.39 -7.43
N MET A 48 10.54 -11.33 -6.96
CA MET A 48 10.33 -10.11 -7.73
C MET A 48 11.64 -9.38 -8.06
N ALA A 49 12.60 -9.34 -7.13
CA ALA A 49 13.91 -8.73 -7.36
C ALA A 49 14.68 -9.47 -8.47
N ASN A 50 14.72 -10.80 -8.39
CA ASN A 50 15.33 -11.65 -9.41
C ASN A 50 14.65 -11.48 -10.77
N ALA A 51 13.32 -11.48 -10.81
CA ALA A 51 12.56 -11.28 -12.04
C ALA A 51 12.77 -9.88 -12.64
N ALA A 52 12.91 -8.84 -11.81
CA ALA A 52 13.19 -7.48 -12.24
C ALA A 52 14.68 -7.22 -12.56
N GLY A 53 15.56 -8.20 -12.35
CA GLY A 53 17.00 -8.06 -12.56
C GLY A 53 17.68 -7.08 -11.62
N ILE A 54 17.16 -6.90 -10.40
CA ILE A 54 17.75 -6.00 -9.40
C ILE A 54 18.25 -6.78 -8.17
N GLY A 55 19.24 -6.22 -7.48
CA GLY A 55 19.73 -6.79 -6.23
C GLY A 55 18.68 -6.74 -5.11
N ILE A 56 18.65 -7.77 -4.27
CA ILE A 56 17.71 -7.88 -3.15
C ILE A 56 17.82 -6.69 -2.17
N GLU A 57 19.02 -6.16 -1.95
CA GLU A 57 19.21 -4.98 -1.09
C GLU A 57 18.40 -3.78 -1.62
N GLN A 58 18.39 -3.59 -2.94
CA GLN A 58 17.64 -2.51 -3.57
C GLN A 58 16.14 -2.74 -3.44
N ALA A 59 15.66 -3.97 -3.66
CA ALA A 59 14.26 -4.34 -3.48
C ALA A 59 13.78 -4.11 -2.04
N VAL A 60 14.55 -4.55 -1.05
CA VAL A 60 14.25 -4.37 0.38
C VAL A 60 14.21 -2.89 0.75
N LYS A 61 15.16 -2.07 0.26
CA LYS A 61 15.13 -0.61 0.48
C LYS A 61 13.86 0.02 -0.10
N MET A 62 13.39 -0.43 -1.27
CA MET A 62 12.13 0.04 -1.85
C MET A 62 10.92 -0.35 -1.00
N LEU A 63 10.84 -1.60 -0.56
CA LEU A 63 9.76 -2.08 0.31
C LEU A 63 9.73 -1.34 1.64
N ALA A 64 10.88 -1.13 2.27
CA ALA A 64 10.98 -0.38 3.52
C ALA A 64 10.54 1.08 3.36
N LYS A 65 10.87 1.71 2.23
CA LYS A 65 10.40 3.07 1.91
C LYS A 65 8.87 3.10 1.77
N GLU A 66 8.32 2.15 1.03
CA GLU A 66 6.88 2.02 0.80
C GLU A 66 6.12 1.76 2.12
N GLU A 67 6.64 0.87 2.98
CA GLU A 67 6.06 0.61 4.30
C GLU A 67 6.04 1.86 5.19
N ARG A 68 7.13 2.63 5.18
CA ARG A 68 7.21 3.91 5.92
C ARG A 68 6.17 4.90 5.42
N LEU A 69 6.00 5.04 4.10
CA LEU A 69 5.00 5.92 3.51
C LEU A 69 3.58 5.50 3.90
N ARG A 70 3.27 4.20 3.86
CA ARG A 70 1.96 3.67 4.29
C ARG A 70 1.68 3.98 5.76
N LYS A 71 2.65 3.75 6.65
CA LYS A 71 2.53 4.09 8.08
C LYS A 71 2.31 5.58 8.29
N GLN A 72 3.01 6.44 7.56
CA GLN A 72 2.83 7.89 7.64
C GLN A 72 1.44 8.33 7.16
N ASN A 73 0.97 7.79 6.04
CA ASN A 73 -0.34 8.10 5.48
C ASN A 73 -1.46 7.62 6.40
N ALA A 74 -1.34 6.42 6.98
CA ALA A 74 -2.31 5.91 7.96
C ALA A 74 -2.43 6.83 9.18
N LYS A 75 -1.30 7.35 9.70
CA LYS A 75 -1.29 8.33 10.80
C LYS A 75 -1.99 9.63 10.40
N LYS A 76 -1.74 10.15 9.19
CA LYS A 76 -2.38 11.36 8.68
C LYS A 76 -3.89 11.19 8.52
N ILE A 77 -4.34 10.06 7.97
CA ILE A 77 -5.76 9.73 7.82
C ILE A 77 -6.42 9.64 9.20
N ALA A 78 -5.81 8.94 10.15
CA ALA A 78 -6.34 8.83 11.51
C ALA A 78 -6.43 10.21 12.20
N ALA A 79 -5.45 11.10 11.98
CA ALA A 79 -5.50 12.46 12.48
C ALA A 79 -6.64 13.27 11.84
N ALA A 80 -6.81 13.16 10.52
CA ALA A 80 -7.88 13.84 9.79
C ALA A 80 -9.28 13.39 10.25
N GLU A 81 -9.48 12.09 10.47
CA GLU A 81 -10.74 11.55 11.02
C GLU A 81 -11.01 12.11 12.42
N LYS A 82 -10.02 12.17 13.31
CA LYS A 82 -10.18 12.79 14.64
C LYS A 82 -10.59 14.26 14.55
N ILE A 83 -9.96 15.03 13.65
CA ILE A 83 -10.31 16.44 13.43
C ILE A 83 -11.76 16.55 12.95
N LYS A 84 -12.15 15.73 11.98
CA LYS A 84 -13.52 15.69 11.44
C LYS A 84 -14.55 15.36 12.52
N THR A 85 -14.30 14.35 13.35
CA THR A 85 -15.18 13.99 14.47
C THR A 85 -15.35 15.14 15.46
N ASN A 86 -14.23 15.75 15.88
CA ASN A 86 -14.27 16.87 16.83
C ASN A 86 -14.98 18.09 16.24
N PHE A 87 -14.72 18.41 14.98
CA PHE A 87 -15.39 19.49 14.27
C PHE A 87 -16.90 19.26 14.18
N ASN A 88 -17.33 18.04 13.83
CA ASN A 88 -18.74 17.68 13.78
C ASN A 88 -19.43 17.76 15.15
N ALA A 89 -18.75 17.36 16.22
CA ALA A 89 -19.25 17.47 17.59
C ALA A 89 -19.42 18.94 18.03
N LEU A 90 -18.48 19.81 17.65
CA LEU A 90 -18.61 21.25 17.91
C LEU A 90 -19.77 21.85 17.10
N ALA A 91 -19.89 21.50 15.82
CA ALA A 91 -20.95 21.98 14.94
C ALA A 91 -22.35 21.50 15.38
N SER A 92 -22.47 20.30 15.97
CA SER A 92 -23.74 19.84 16.54
C SER A 92 -24.08 20.60 17.82
N TYR A 93 -23.10 20.86 18.69
CA TYR A 93 -23.29 21.65 19.91
C TYR A 93 -23.77 23.08 19.61
N VAL A 94 -23.09 23.76 18.66
CA VAL A 94 -23.48 25.11 18.22
C VAL A 94 -24.90 25.10 17.66
N ARG A 95 -25.23 24.16 16.77
CA ARG A 95 -26.60 24.03 16.23
C ARG A 95 -27.63 23.84 17.35
N ALA A 96 -27.41 22.88 18.25
CA ALA A 96 -28.31 22.63 19.37
C ALA A 96 -28.51 23.86 20.27
N ARG A 97 -27.46 24.68 20.46
CA ARG A 97 -27.52 25.89 21.29
C ARG A 97 -28.30 27.04 20.64
N PHE A 98 -28.29 27.15 19.32
CA PHE A 98 -28.95 28.24 18.57
C PHE A 98 -30.28 27.85 17.91
N SER A 99 -30.71 26.58 18.00
CA SER A 99 -32.02 26.12 17.50
C SER A 99 -33.18 26.31 18.48
N TYR A 100 -32.92 26.84 19.68
CA TYR A 100 -33.92 27.15 20.72
C TYR A 100 -34.09 28.67 20.96
N SER A 101 -33.67 29.51 20.01
CA SER A 101 -33.92 30.97 19.97
C SER A 101 -34.82 31.30 18.80
#